data_AF-A0A925Q338-F1
#
_entry.id   AF-A0A925Q338-F1
#
_cell.length_a   1.000
_cell.length_b   1.000
_cell.length_c   1.000
_cell.angle_alpha   90.00
_cell.angle_beta   90.00
_cell.angle_gamma   90.00
#
_symmetry.space_group_name_H-M   'P 1'
#
loop_
_entity.id
_entity.type
_entity.pdbx_description
1 polymer ?
#
loop_
_entity_poly.entity_id
_entity_poly.type
_entity_poly.pdbx_seq_one_letter_code
_entity_poly.pdbx_strand_id
1 'polypeptide(L)'
;MISRLIIALSIICAPVFPLDAQTALTPDQREAREILQQLIEINTSYKGGSTTPAARAIAARFLGAGFPVSDVRVIGPPGDKDSSVIVRMPGMWKTMKPILLIAHIDVVEALRGDWSMEPYKLTERDG
;
A
#
# COMPACT_ATOMS: atom_id res chain seq x y z
N MET A 1 33.04 -31.96 -64.54
CA MET A 1 31.87 -32.04 -63.64
C MET A 1 32.33 -31.84 -62.20
N ILE A 2 32.21 -30.62 -61.65
CA ILE A 2 32.27 -30.39 -60.20
C ILE A 2 31.22 -29.32 -59.90
N SER A 3 30.07 -29.75 -59.41
CA SER A 3 28.95 -28.90 -58.99
C SER A 3 29.25 -28.37 -57.59
N ARG A 4 29.35 -27.04 -57.42
CA ARG A 4 29.49 -26.40 -56.11
C ARG A 4 28.11 -25.97 -55.63
N LEU A 5 27.55 -26.76 -54.73
CA LEU A 5 26.30 -26.47 -54.02
C LEU A 5 26.56 -25.35 -53.00
N ILE A 6 25.97 -24.17 -53.23
CA ILE A 6 25.98 -23.06 -52.25
C ILE A 6 24.80 -23.29 -51.31
N ILE A 7 25.08 -23.71 -50.07
CA ILE A 7 24.07 -23.78 -49.00
C ILE A 7 23.92 -22.38 -48.42
N ALA A 8 22.79 -21.73 -48.70
CA ALA A 8 22.42 -20.47 -48.07
C ALA A 8 21.94 -20.75 -46.64
N LEU A 9 22.67 -20.25 -45.65
CA LEU A 9 22.31 -20.34 -44.23
C LEU A 9 21.26 -19.26 -43.93
N SER A 10 19.99 -19.64 -43.91
CA SER A 10 18.88 -18.76 -43.50
C SER A 10 18.94 -18.55 -41.99
N ILE A 11 19.32 -17.34 -41.56
CA ILE A 11 19.23 -16.93 -40.15
C ILE A 11 17.75 -16.70 -39.82
N ILE A 12 17.15 -17.63 -39.09
CA ILE A 12 15.81 -17.46 -38.51
C ILE A 12 15.95 -16.48 -37.33
N CYS A 13 15.52 -15.23 -37.52
CA CYS A 13 15.38 -14.26 -36.44
C CYS A 13 14.13 -14.65 -35.64
N ALA A 14 14.32 -15.33 -34.50
CA ALA A 14 13.23 -15.55 -33.56
C ALA A 14 12.86 -14.21 -32.89
N PRO A 15 11.57 -13.86 -32.78
CA PRO A 15 11.16 -12.68 -32.02
C PRO A 15 11.52 -12.90 -30.55
N VAL A 16 12.44 -12.08 -30.04
CA VAL A 16 12.69 -11.95 -28.61
C VAL A 16 11.49 -11.18 -28.04
N PHE A 17 10.53 -11.90 -27.47
CA PHE A 17 9.53 -11.26 -26.62
C PHE A 17 10.24 -10.81 -25.34
N PRO A 18 10.14 -9.53 -24.94
CA PRO A 18 10.65 -9.11 -23.64
C PRO A 18 9.87 -9.88 -22.56
N LEU A 19 10.56 -10.78 -21.88
CA LEU A 19 10.09 -11.42 -20.65
C LEU A 19 10.19 -10.37 -19.52
N ASP A 20 9.07 -10.14 -18.85
CA ASP A 20 8.89 -9.31 -17.64
C ASP A 20 9.31 -7.84 -17.73
N ALA A 21 8.47 -7.04 -18.40
CA ALA A 21 8.36 -5.63 -18.09
C ALA A 21 7.50 -5.43 -16.84
N GLN A 22 8.03 -5.73 -15.65
CA GLN A 22 7.43 -5.18 -14.44
C GLN A 22 7.56 -3.66 -14.55
N THR A 23 6.43 -3.02 -14.87
CA THR A 23 6.41 -1.59 -15.17
C THR A 23 6.81 -0.87 -13.89
N ALA A 24 7.80 0.03 -13.97
CA ALA A 24 8.21 0.80 -12.80
C ALA A 24 7.00 1.55 -12.21
N LEU A 25 6.82 1.46 -10.89
CA LEU A 25 5.70 2.11 -10.21
C LEU A 25 5.69 3.62 -10.50
N THR A 26 4.51 4.14 -10.82
CA THR A 26 4.27 5.60 -10.86
C THR A 26 4.54 6.21 -9.47
N PRO A 27 4.75 7.54 -9.37
CA PRO A 27 4.89 8.20 -8.07
C PRO A 27 3.73 7.87 -7.11
N ASP A 28 2.49 7.91 -7.58
CA ASP A 28 1.30 7.60 -6.78
C ASP A 28 1.26 6.13 -6.33
N GLN A 29 1.66 5.20 -7.21
CA GLN A 29 1.74 3.78 -6.85
C GLN A 29 2.83 3.51 -5.81
N ARG A 30 3.96 4.22 -5.90
CA ARG A 30 5.04 4.14 -4.92
C ARG A 30 4.59 4.66 -3.57
N GLU A 31 3.93 5.82 -3.54
CA GLU A 31 3.38 6.37 -2.31
C GLU A 31 2.32 5.43 -1.70
N ALA A 32 1.42 4.88 -2.52
CA ALA A 32 0.44 3.91 -2.05
C ALA A 32 1.10 2.65 -1.44
N ARG A 33 2.17 2.15 -2.07
CA ARG A 33 2.96 1.02 -1.54
C ARG A 33 3.65 1.37 -0.22
N GLU A 34 4.21 2.57 -0.09
CA GLU A 34 4.85 3.05 1.14
C GLU A 34 3.83 3.21 2.29
N ILE A 35 2.62 3.71 1.98
CA ILE A 35 1.51 3.77 2.94
C ILE A 35 1.13 2.36 3.38
N LEU A 36 0.94 1.44 2.42
CA LEU A 36 0.58 0.06 2.70
C LEU A 36 1.62 -0.63 3.57
N GLN A 37 2.91 -0.49 3.24
CA GLN A 37 4.01 -1.03 4.03
C GLN A 37 3.99 -0.50 5.45
N GLN A 38 3.91 0.82 5.63
CA GLN A 38 3.91 1.44 6.96
C GLN A 38 2.75 0.91 7.81
N LEU A 39 1.56 0.73 7.23
CA LEU A 39 0.39 0.28 7.97
C LEU A 39 0.44 -1.22 8.29
N ILE A 40 0.94 -2.07 7.38
CA ILE A 40 1.13 -3.50 7.64
C ILE A 40 2.15 -3.75 8.76
N GLU A 41 3.20 -2.92 8.80
CA GLU A 41 4.28 -3.06 9.79
C GLU A 41 3.89 -2.55 11.20
N ILE A 42 2.67 -2.04 11.37
CA ILE A 42 2.09 -1.68 12.67
C ILE A 42 1.15 -2.81 13.11
N ASN A 43 1.46 -3.46 14.23
CA ASN A 43 0.52 -4.40 14.82
C ASN A 43 -0.69 -3.66 15.41
N THR A 44 -1.81 -3.68 14.68
CA THR A 44 -3.10 -3.12 15.10
C THR A 44 -4.06 -4.16 15.67
N SER A 45 -3.57 -5.35 16.06
CA SER A 45 -4.40 -6.38 16.70
C SER A 45 -4.85 -5.96 18.10
N TYR A 46 -6.00 -6.49 18.53
CA TYR A 46 -6.60 -6.07 19.79
C TYR A 46 -5.78 -6.46 21.03
N LYS A 47 -5.19 -7.65 21.07
CA LYS A 47 -4.42 -8.12 22.25
C LYS A 47 -2.94 -7.77 22.15
N GLY A 48 -2.34 -8.02 20.98
CA GLY A 48 -0.91 -7.87 20.76
C GLY A 48 -0.47 -6.46 20.38
N GLY A 49 -1.42 -5.59 20.05
CA GLY A 49 -1.14 -4.30 19.42
C GLY A 49 -2.06 -3.17 19.86
N SER A 50 -2.08 -2.13 19.02
CA SER A 50 -2.89 -0.93 19.20
C SER A 50 -3.11 -0.26 17.85
N THR A 51 -4.30 0.28 17.65
CA THR A 51 -4.65 1.08 16.48
C THR A 51 -4.11 2.52 16.55
N THR A 52 -3.75 3.02 17.75
CA THR A 52 -3.28 4.41 17.93
C THR A 52 -2.03 4.76 17.11
N PRO A 53 -0.98 3.92 17.03
CA PRO A 53 0.17 4.19 16.16
C PRO A 53 -0.23 4.32 14.67
N ALA A 54 -1.10 3.44 14.17
CA ALA A 54 -1.60 3.52 12.79
C ALA A 54 -2.44 4.78 12.55
N ALA A 55 -3.36 5.12 13.47
CA ALA A 55 -4.15 6.35 13.40
C ALA A 55 -3.26 7.61 13.38
N ARG A 56 -2.20 7.63 14.19
CA ARG A 56 -1.22 8.73 14.20
C ARG A 56 -0.38 8.78 12.93
N ALA A 57 0.02 7.64 12.36
CA ALA A 57 0.75 7.58 11.11
C ALA A 57 -0.10 8.14 9.95
N ILE A 58 -1.37 7.76 9.87
CA ILE A 58 -2.32 8.32 8.88
C ILE A 58 -2.49 9.82 9.10
N ALA A 59 -2.74 10.26 10.34
CA ALA A 59 -2.88 11.68 10.66
C ALA A 59 -1.63 12.49 10.23
N ALA A 60 -0.43 11.98 10.49
CA ALA A 60 0.83 12.62 10.11
C ALA A 60 0.95 12.81 8.59
N ARG A 61 0.51 11.84 7.78
CA ARG A 61 0.51 11.95 6.32
C ARG A 61 -0.43 13.05 5.84
N PHE A 62 -1.65 13.12 6.36
CA PHE A 62 -2.60 14.17 5.99
C PHE A 62 -2.10 15.57 6.41
N LEU A 63 -1.53 15.69 7.61
CA LEU A 63 -0.90 16.95 8.05
C LEU A 63 0.29 17.33 7.14
N GLY A 64 1.13 16.36 6.77
CA GLY A 64 2.23 16.56 5.82
C GLY A 64 1.77 16.96 4.41
N ALA A 65 0.57 16.52 4.00
CA ALA A 65 -0.09 16.91 2.76
C ALA A 65 -0.77 18.29 2.82
N GLY A 66 -0.68 19.00 3.95
CA GLY A 66 -1.19 20.37 4.11
C GLY A 66 -2.63 20.46 4.63
N PHE A 67 -3.21 19.38 5.15
CA PHE A 67 -4.51 19.47 5.82
C PHE A 67 -4.38 20.30 7.11
N PRO A 68 -5.36 21.18 7.41
CA PRO A 68 -5.37 21.93 8.66
C PRO A 68 -5.43 21.00 9.88
N VAL A 69 -4.74 21.36 10.97
CA VAL A 69 -4.78 20.61 12.24
C VAL A 69 -6.22 20.46 12.77
N SER A 70 -7.08 21.46 12.53
CA SER A 70 -8.49 21.41 12.92
C SER A 70 -9.31 20.34 12.20
N ASP A 71 -8.83 19.89 11.03
CA ASP A 71 -9.51 18.92 10.18
C ASP A 71 -8.97 17.49 10.34
N VAL A 72 -7.89 17.29 11.10
CA VAL A 72 -7.29 15.97 11.36
C VAL A 72 -7.34 15.66 12.85
N ARG A 73 -8.07 14.62 13.23
CA ARG A 73 -8.29 14.25 14.64
C ARG A 73 -8.01 12.77 14.87
N VAL A 74 -7.13 12.47 15.81
CA VAL A 74 -7.01 11.12 16.39
C VAL A 74 -7.88 11.08 17.64
N ILE A 75 -8.86 10.17 17.67
CA ILE A 75 -9.86 10.08 18.74
C ILE A 75 -9.99 8.65 19.25
N GLY A 76 -10.15 8.47 20.55
CA GLY A 76 -10.39 7.18 21.19
C GLY A 76 -11.10 7.40 22.53
N PRO A 77 -11.70 6.35 23.12
CA PRO A 77 -12.27 6.44 24.46
C PRO A 77 -11.18 6.82 25.49
N PRO A 78 -11.50 7.59 26.55
CA PRO A 78 -10.53 7.93 27.58
C PRO A 78 -9.91 6.70 28.24
N GLY A 79 -8.59 6.64 28.28
CA GLY A 79 -7.85 5.50 28.85
C GLY A 79 -7.76 4.26 27.96
N ASP A 80 -8.33 4.30 26.75
CA ASP A 80 -8.20 3.23 25.77
C ASP A 80 -6.85 3.28 25.06
N LYS A 81 -6.33 2.11 24.71
CA LYS A 81 -5.11 1.97 23.88
C LYS A 81 -5.43 2.10 22.39
N ASP A 82 -6.69 2.09 22.00
CA ASP A 82 -7.13 2.12 20.62
C ASP A 82 -7.71 3.50 20.23
N SER A 83 -7.45 3.92 19.00
CA SER A 83 -7.91 5.21 18.49
C SER A 83 -8.18 5.14 17.00
N SER A 84 -9.21 5.87 16.57
CA SER A 84 -9.53 6.14 15.17
C SER A 84 -8.91 7.45 14.71
N VAL A 85 -8.80 7.63 13.39
CA VAL A 85 -8.46 8.90 12.76
C VAL A 85 -9.66 9.42 11.96
N ILE A 86 -9.97 10.69 12.12
CA ILE A 86 -10.96 11.42 11.32
C ILE A 86 -10.23 12.50 10.56
N VAL A 87 -10.43 12.53 9.25
CA VAL A 87 -9.95 13.60 8.37
C VAL A 87 -11.13 14.22 7.65
N ARG A 88 -11.23 15.54 7.70
CA ARG A 88 -12.27 16.31 7.02
C ARG A 88 -11.66 17.06 5.85
N MET A 89 -12.18 16.82 4.66
CA MET A 89 -11.85 17.61 3.47
C MET A 89 -13.03 18.53 3.13
N PRO A 90 -12.88 19.86 3.20
CA PRO A 90 -13.96 20.77 2.82
C PRO A 90 -14.28 20.66 1.32
N GLY A 91 -15.52 20.33 0.99
CA GLY A 91 -15.98 20.37 -0.41
C GLY A 91 -16.01 21.79 -0.97
N MET A 92 -15.93 21.90 -2.30
CA MET A 92 -16.05 23.18 -3.02
C MET A 92 -17.45 23.77 -2.86
N TRP A 93 -18.50 22.96 -2.98
CA TRP A 93 -19.89 23.40 -2.87
C TRP A 93 -20.44 23.15 -1.46
N LYS A 94 -20.69 24.23 -0.71
CA LYS A 94 -21.16 24.16 0.69
C LYS A 94 -22.63 23.72 0.84
N THR A 95 -23.37 23.67 -0.26
CA THR A 95 -24.78 23.26 -0.32
C THR A 95 -24.97 21.76 -0.57
N MET A 96 -23.92 21.06 -0.97
CA MET A 96 -23.99 19.62 -1.25
C MET A 96 -23.89 18.80 0.05
N LYS A 97 -24.55 17.63 0.06
CA LYS A 97 -24.43 16.69 1.18
C LYS A 97 -23.01 16.13 1.24
N PRO A 98 -22.43 15.94 2.45
CA PRO A 98 -21.10 15.35 2.59
C PRO A 98 -21.09 13.87 2.18
N ILE A 99 -19.93 13.39 1.75
CA ILE A 99 -19.63 11.97 1.52
C ILE A 99 -18.77 11.48 2.69
N LEU A 100 -19.12 10.33 3.27
CA LEU A 100 -18.31 9.65 4.27
C LEU A 100 -17.61 8.45 3.62
N LEU A 101 -16.28 8.46 3.67
CA LEU A 101 -15.45 7.29 3.40
C LEU A 101 -15.05 6.69 4.75
N ILE A 102 -15.36 5.41 4.95
CA ILE A 102 -15.12 4.72 6.21
C ILE A 102 -14.42 3.39 5.96
N ALA A 103 -13.40 3.12 6.76
CA ALA A 103 -12.66 1.87 6.80
C ALA A 103 -12.26 1.60 8.26
N HIS A 104 -11.86 0.37 8.54
CA HIS A 104 -11.30 -0.02 9.83
C HIS A 104 -9.77 -0.22 9.67
N ILE A 105 -9.02 -0.01 10.76
CA ILE A 105 -7.56 -0.11 10.76
C ILE A 105 -7.04 -1.19 11.73
N ASP A 106 -7.94 -1.84 12.47
CA ASP A 106 -7.66 -3.02 13.27
C ASP A 106 -7.64 -4.27 12.40
N VAL A 107 -6.85 -5.25 12.84
CA VAL A 107 -6.79 -6.58 12.25
C VAL A 107 -6.94 -7.64 13.34
N VAL A 108 -7.23 -8.86 12.91
CA VAL A 108 -7.18 -10.02 13.81
C VAL A 108 -5.73 -10.31 14.25
N GLU A 109 -5.58 -11.12 15.30
CA GLU A 109 -4.25 -11.56 15.75
C GLU A 109 -3.53 -12.36 14.65
N ALA A 110 -2.24 -12.08 14.46
CA ALA A 110 -1.37 -12.84 13.57
C ALA A 110 -0.27 -13.53 14.38
N LEU A 111 -0.56 -14.72 14.88
CA LEU A 111 0.37 -15.50 15.70
C LEU A 111 1.53 -15.99 14.85
N ARG A 112 2.78 -15.78 15.28
CA ARG A 112 3.97 -16.14 14.49
C ARG A 112 4.00 -17.61 14.06
N GLY A 113 3.47 -18.52 14.88
CA GLY A 113 3.42 -19.96 14.60
C GLY A 113 2.49 -20.37 13.46
N ASP A 114 1.52 -19.53 13.11
CA ASP A 114 0.53 -19.80 12.04
C ASP A 114 1.01 -19.30 10.67
N TRP A 115 2.14 -18.58 10.63
CA TRP A 115 2.63 -17.90 9.43
C TRP A 115 3.96 -18.47 8.95
N SER A 116 4.07 -18.68 7.64
CA SER A 116 5.34 -19.02 6.97
C SER A 116 6.29 -17.81 6.83
N MET A 117 5.79 -16.60 7.07
CA MET A 117 6.51 -15.34 6.97
C MET A 117 6.32 -14.51 8.25
N GLU A 118 7.06 -13.41 8.39
CA GLU A 118 6.86 -12.46 9.50
C GLU A 118 5.53 -11.71 9.29
N PRO A 119 4.54 -11.84 10.20
CA PRO A 119 3.16 -11.41 9.94
C PRO A 119 2.98 -9.88 9.84
N TYR A 120 3.79 -9.11 10.57
CA TYR A 120 3.78 -7.65 10.55
C TYR A 120 5.00 -7.09 9.80
N LYS A 121 5.39 -7.77 8.72
CA LYS A 121 6.41 -7.29 7.79
C LYS A 121 5.88 -7.45 6.37
N LEU A 122 5.77 -6.34 5.64
CA LEU A 122 5.35 -6.44 4.24
C LEU A 122 6.36 -7.29 3.48
N THR A 123 5.90 -8.41 2.95
CA THR A 123 6.67 -9.28 2.06
C THR A 123 5.95 -9.32 0.71
N GLU A 124 6.66 -8.98 -0.34
CA GLU A 124 6.15 -8.90 -1.72
C GLU A 124 6.80 -10.01 -2.54
N ARG A 125 6.01 -10.76 -3.32
CA ARG A 125 6.49 -11.88 -4.13
C ARG A 125 5.64 -12.01 -5.39
N ASP A 126 6.30 -11.94 -6.54
CA ASP A 126 5.71 -12.08 -7.88
C ASP A 126 4.72 -10.95 -8.28
N GLY A 127 4.88 -9.75 -7.70
CA GLY A 127 4.08 -8.55 -8.00
C GLY A 127 2.73 -8.51 -7.32
#